data_AF-A0A7S4II25-F1
#
_entry.id   AF-A0A7S4II25-F1
#
_cell.length_a   1.000
_cell.length_b   1.000
_cell.length_c   1.000
_cell.angle_alpha   90.00
_cell.angle_beta   90.00
_cell.angle_gamma   90.00
#
_symmetry.space_group_name_H-M   'P 1'
#
loop_
_entity.id
_entity.type
_entity.pdbx_description
1 polymer ?
#
loop_
_entity_poly.entity_id
_entity_poly.type
_entity_poly.pdbx_seq_one_letter_code
_entity_poly.pdbx_strand_id
1 'polypeptide(L)'
;MKRIRYESSQSQPQSQSQLPPGTSTSVRRSPSSSSSSLRRRMIGRATSVLLLAALISLYIGSGRSSISISISSNSNNSGAAEGSTSTSTTTNTNSNSNTNRSDRRRFVSYHSSEWEKLWLANVKEWSHDPPRGDICGNVKNQTERFVRRFMAETCTARAEGNPWCLVDDTYVPYWYDVDRHVVSMKHPPGAAPLDDYKGKGSFAVIPRRSKENDRIFSRLVYADDTADAGAGAGAGGTDNEYTEYIEPLVSHLRHPLAGCVDADFFDGPFQRNEDRLLVFTRSYILPLPRPFDPAAKNYYFDAGASSWTKGAGGPSLSIIDALWARHNTTFDRIEAWEGTTTEKSFYADVPPERREAVRYHQAWISSDPAETDPNKPFLPRIIRNATTEADYVFFKLDIDSLGIETGTVDHLLSPDNEDLDYIDEFAWEHHVRSNYIMAKRGWCPGSCDYSKNMLDSYNYFLRLRQKGVRAHSWT
;
A
#
# COMPACT_ATOMS: atom_id res chain seq x y z
N MET A 1 13.86 -34.10 -24.09
CA MET A 1 13.74 -32.92 -23.21
C MET A 1 15.13 -32.32 -23.01
N LYS A 2 15.43 -31.16 -23.63
CA LYS A 2 16.73 -30.48 -23.51
C LYS A 2 16.71 -29.62 -22.24
N ARG A 3 17.61 -29.93 -21.28
CA ARG A 3 17.92 -29.07 -20.14
C ARG A 3 18.73 -27.87 -20.62
N ILE A 4 18.26 -26.66 -20.33
CA ILE A 4 19.03 -25.43 -20.48
C ILE A 4 19.62 -25.10 -19.11
N ARG A 5 20.95 -25.08 -19.00
CA ARG A 5 21.70 -24.52 -17.86
C ARG A 5 21.79 -23.01 -18.05
N TYR A 6 21.48 -22.24 -17.02
CA TYR A 6 21.91 -20.84 -16.91
C TYR A 6 23.21 -20.81 -16.09
N GLU A 7 24.28 -20.29 -16.70
CA GLU A 7 25.52 -19.92 -16.01
C GLU A 7 25.39 -18.49 -15.50
N SER A 8 25.54 -18.30 -14.19
CA SER A 8 25.60 -16.98 -13.56
C SER A 8 27.00 -16.39 -13.72
N SER A 9 27.13 -15.25 -14.38
CA SER A 9 28.37 -14.47 -14.42
C SER A 9 28.66 -13.83 -13.06
N GLN A 10 29.68 -14.34 -12.36
CA GLN A 10 30.24 -13.69 -11.17
C GLN A 10 31.14 -12.52 -11.59
N SER A 11 30.79 -11.30 -11.21
CA SER A 11 31.68 -10.13 -11.27
C SER A 11 32.54 -10.09 -10.00
N GLN A 12 33.87 -10.14 -10.17
CA GLN A 12 34.83 -9.96 -9.08
C GLN A 12 34.91 -8.50 -8.60
N PRO A 13 35.24 -8.23 -7.32
CA PRO A 13 35.43 -6.88 -6.81
C PRO A 13 36.85 -6.37 -7.13
N GLN A 14 36.93 -5.17 -7.69
CA GLN A 14 38.19 -4.42 -7.83
C GLN A 14 38.58 -3.78 -6.49
N SER A 15 39.81 -4.07 -6.04
CA SER A 15 40.45 -3.44 -4.89
C SER A 15 40.87 -2.01 -5.20
N GLN A 16 40.40 -1.04 -4.41
CA GLN A 16 40.90 0.33 -4.44
C GLN A 16 42.12 0.48 -3.50
N SER A 17 43.24 0.88 -4.08
CA SER A 17 44.48 1.24 -3.39
C SER A 17 44.41 2.65 -2.81
N GLN A 18 44.91 2.80 -1.58
CA GLN A 18 45.08 4.07 -0.87
C GLN A 18 46.12 4.99 -1.54
N LEU A 19 45.87 6.30 -1.51
CA LEU A 19 46.88 7.35 -1.74
C LEU A 19 46.89 8.34 -0.55
N PRO A 20 48.06 8.96 -0.24
CA PRO A 20 48.32 9.67 1.01
C PRO A 20 47.95 11.17 0.99
N PRO A 21 47.99 11.89 2.13
CA PRO A 21 47.40 13.22 2.25
C PRO A 21 48.34 14.32 1.75
N GLY A 22 47.80 15.20 0.90
CA GLY A 22 48.44 16.42 0.40
C GLY A 22 47.89 17.66 1.09
N THR A 23 48.82 18.54 1.46
CA THR A 23 48.71 19.75 2.28
C THR A 23 47.91 20.90 1.65
N SER A 24 47.24 21.68 2.50
CA SER A 24 46.52 22.90 2.13
C SER A 24 47.46 24.08 1.93
N THR A 25 47.32 24.80 0.82
CA THR A 25 47.73 26.21 0.71
C THR A 25 46.64 27.04 0.05
N SER A 26 46.28 28.12 0.72
CA SER A 26 45.31 29.13 0.32
C SER A 26 45.84 30.01 -0.81
N VAL A 27 45.04 30.26 -1.84
CA VAL A 27 45.22 31.44 -2.71
C VAL A 27 43.87 32.08 -3.01
N ARG A 28 43.70 33.31 -2.50
CA ARG A 28 42.70 34.29 -2.91
C ARG A 28 42.82 34.61 -4.41
N ARG A 29 41.71 34.65 -5.14
CA ARG A 29 41.51 35.61 -6.25
C ARG A 29 40.05 36.09 -6.32
N SER A 30 39.94 37.41 -6.43
CA SER A 30 38.74 38.23 -6.58
C SER A 30 38.12 38.13 -7.99
N PRO A 31 36.91 38.66 -8.23
CA PRO A 31 36.09 38.35 -9.38
C PRO A 31 36.36 39.29 -10.56
N SER A 32 36.28 38.77 -11.78
CA SER A 32 36.21 39.57 -13.00
C SER A 32 34.92 39.29 -13.76
N SER A 33 34.39 40.39 -14.28
CA SER A 33 33.10 40.66 -14.88
C SER A 33 32.95 40.18 -16.33
N SER A 34 31.71 40.33 -16.82
CA SER A 34 31.30 40.49 -18.24
C SER A 34 31.17 39.18 -19.04
N SER A 35 30.24 38.97 -19.98
CA SER A 35 29.26 39.82 -20.65
C SER A 35 28.27 38.95 -21.45
N SER A 36 27.09 39.52 -21.73
CA SER A 36 26.31 39.43 -23.00
C SER A 36 25.92 38.04 -23.55
N SER A 37 24.64 37.68 -23.48
CA SER A 37 23.59 37.94 -24.50
C SER A 37 23.59 36.98 -25.69
N LEU A 38 22.53 36.18 -25.82
CA LEU A 38 21.88 35.94 -27.11
C LEU A 38 20.48 35.33 -26.90
N ARG A 39 19.49 36.22 -26.92
CA ARG A 39 18.08 35.88 -27.19
C ARG A 39 17.98 35.43 -28.64
N ARG A 40 17.43 34.24 -28.91
CA ARG A 40 16.78 33.95 -30.18
C ARG A 40 15.29 33.74 -29.94
N ARG A 41 14.52 34.73 -30.40
CA ARG A 41 13.09 34.59 -30.73
C ARG A 41 12.99 33.68 -31.94
N MET A 42 12.15 32.65 -31.87
CA MET A 42 11.49 32.11 -33.07
C MET A 42 10.02 32.50 -32.99
N ILE A 43 9.63 33.37 -33.90
CA ILE A 43 8.26 33.66 -34.30
C ILE A 43 8.02 32.81 -35.54
N GLY A 44 7.03 31.94 -35.50
CA GLY A 44 6.60 31.14 -36.64
C GLY A 44 5.13 30.75 -36.46
N ARG A 45 4.27 31.37 -37.28
CA ARG A 45 2.81 31.22 -37.32
C ARG A 45 2.39 29.90 -37.97
N ALA A 46 1.27 29.33 -37.51
CA ALA A 46 0.26 28.61 -38.32
C ALA A 46 -1.03 28.46 -37.46
N THR A 47 -1.96 29.41 -37.47
CA THR A 47 -3.22 29.45 -38.25
C THR A 47 -3.93 28.11 -38.53
N SER A 48 -5.18 28.07 -38.05
CA SER A 48 -6.37 27.39 -38.60
C SER A 48 -6.61 25.91 -38.26
N VAL A 49 -7.39 25.66 -37.19
CA VAL A 49 -8.59 24.79 -37.21
C VAL A 49 -9.55 25.28 -36.11
N LEU A 50 -10.64 25.95 -36.49
CA LEU A 50 -11.66 26.45 -35.57
C LEU A 50 -13.01 26.34 -36.28
N LEU A 51 -13.64 25.16 -36.24
CA LEU A 51 -15.06 24.97 -36.58
C LEU A 51 -15.48 23.51 -36.35
N LEU A 52 -15.66 23.07 -35.09
CA LEU A 52 -16.59 22.00 -34.71
C LEU A 52 -16.74 21.86 -33.18
N ALA A 53 -17.16 22.91 -32.48
CA ALA A 53 -17.45 22.81 -31.04
C ALA A 53 -18.51 23.82 -30.56
N ALA A 54 -19.60 23.94 -31.32
CA ALA A 54 -20.74 24.77 -30.92
C ALA A 54 -22.04 24.10 -31.40
N LEU A 55 -22.37 22.92 -30.86
CA LEU A 55 -23.69 22.29 -31.01
C LEU A 55 -23.97 21.16 -29.99
N ILE A 56 -23.41 21.24 -28.77
CA ILE A 56 -23.87 20.42 -27.62
C ILE A 56 -23.92 21.31 -26.39
N SER A 57 -24.87 22.25 -26.39
CA SER A 57 -25.24 23.04 -25.22
C SER A 57 -26.72 23.31 -25.35
N LEU A 58 -27.53 22.27 -25.11
CA LEU A 58 -28.97 22.27 -24.85
C LEU A 58 -29.43 20.82 -24.84
N TYR A 59 -29.21 20.11 -23.73
CA TYR A 59 -30.04 18.99 -23.21
C TYR A 59 -29.24 18.19 -22.17
N ILE A 60 -29.14 18.66 -20.93
CA ILE A 60 -29.13 17.77 -19.76
C ILE A 60 -29.97 18.45 -18.68
N GLY A 61 -31.24 18.06 -18.66
CA GLY A 61 -32.11 18.27 -17.53
C GLY A 61 -31.63 17.46 -16.33
N SER A 62 -31.82 18.06 -15.17
CA SER A 62 -31.68 17.50 -13.84
C SER A 62 -32.31 16.12 -13.70
N GLY A 63 -31.47 15.10 -13.58
CA GLY A 63 -31.85 13.75 -13.16
C GLY A 63 -30.72 13.15 -12.33
N ARG A 64 -30.85 13.20 -11.00
CA ARG A 64 -29.99 12.45 -10.08
C ARG A 64 -30.22 10.96 -10.33
N SER A 65 -29.33 10.34 -11.11
CA SER A 65 -29.26 8.89 -11.22
C SER A 65 -28.10 8.42 -10.35
N SER A 66 -28.43 7.76 -9.24
CA SER A 66 -27.50 6.94 -8.49
C SER A 66 -27.08 5.76 -9.38
N ILE A 67 -25.82 5.77 -9.84
CA ILE A 67 -25.23 4.62 -10.52
C ILE A 67 -24.86 3.60 -9.44
N SER A 68 -25.70 2.57 -9.28
CA SER A 68 -25.32 1.33 -8.61
C SER A 68 -24.56 0.46 -9.62
N ILE A 69 -23.25 0.28 -9.42
CA ILE A 69 -22.48 -0.71 -10.18
C ILE A 69 -22.75 -2.07 -9.53
N SER A 70 -23.78 -2.76 -10.01
CA SER A 70 -23.98 -4.18 -9.73
C SER A 70 -23.10 -4.98 -10.69
N ILE A 71 -22.03 -5.58 -10.18
CA ILE A 71 -21.21 -6.53 -10.93
C ILE A 71 -21.95 -7.86 -10.92
N SER A 72 -22.71 -8.13 -11.97
CA SER A 72 -23.39 -9.42 -12.19
C SER A 72 -22.36 -10.45 -12.68
N SER A 73 -22.04 -11.44 -11.85
CA SER A 73 -21.30 -12.63 -12.24
C SER A 73 -22.20 -13.53 -13.09
N ASN A 74 -21.99 -13.53 -14.40
CA ASN A 74 -22.73 -14.36 -15.34
C ASN A 74 -22.02 -15.72 -15.49
N SER A 75 -22.48 -16.74 -14.78
CA SER A 75 -22.01 -18.12 -14.91
C SER A 75 -22.79 -18.83 -16.03
N ASN A 76 -22.27 -18.76 -17.26
CA ASN A 76 -22.73 -19.61 -18.36
C ASN A 76 -22.12 -21.00 -18.20
N ASN A 77 -22.93 -21.94 -17.68
CA ASN A 77 -22.61 -23.36 -17.64
C ASN A 77 -23.19 -24.04 -18.89
N SER A 78 -22.34 -24.38 -19.85
CA SER A 78 -22.72 -25.20 -21.02
C SER A 78 -22.41 -26.67 -20.72
N GLY A 79 -23.47 -27.47 -20.62
CA GLY A 79 -23.38 -28.90 -20.39
C GLY A 79 -22.82 -29.69 -21.57
N ALA A 80 -22.16 -30.79 -21.25
CA ALA A 80 -22.04 -31.97 -22.10
C ALA A 80 -22.14 -33.20 -21.20
N ALA A 81 -22.91 -34.18 -21.67
CA ALA A 81 -23.35 -35.36 -20.95
C ALA A 81 -22.37 -36.54 -21.07
N GLU A 82 -22.68 -37.56 -20.26
CA GLU A 82 -22.33 -38.99 -20.34
C GLU A 82 -21.12 -39.48 -19.52
N GLY A 83 -21.40 -40.52 -18.72
CA GLY A 83 -20.38 -41.35 -18.05
C GLY A 83 -20.73 -41.74 -16.62
N SER A 84 -21.82 -42.50 -16.44
CA SER A 84 -22.20 -43.10 -15.15
C SER A 84 -21.17 -44.14 -14.71
N THR A 85 -20.53 -43.94 -13.56
CA THR A 85 -19.91 -45.03 -12.77
C THR A 85 -20.04 -44.71 -11.29
N SER A 86 -20.98 -45.41 -10.66
CA SER A 86 -21.30 -45.34 -9.23
C SER A 86 -20.12 -45.80 -8.38
N THR A 87 -19.47 -44.86 -7.71
CA THR A 87 -18.55 -45.14 -6.59
C THR A 87 -19.09 -44.44 -5.36
N SER A 88 -19.49 -45.24 -4.38
CA SER A 88 -20.03 -44.82 -3.09
C SER A 88 -18.92 -44.17 -2.25
N THR A 89 -18.87 -42.83 -2.26
CA THR A 89 -18.00 -42.04 -1.40
C THR A 89 -18.79 -41.62 -0.17
N THR A 90 -18.47 -42.25 0.97
CA THR A 90 -18.95 -41.86 2.30
C THR A 90 -18.49 -40.43 2.58
N THR A 91 -19.39 -39.47 2.41
CA THR A 91 -19.17 -38.06 2.77
C THR A 91 -19.25 -37.96 4.28
N ASN A 92 -18.09 -38.01 4.92
CA ASN A 92 -17.96 -37.77 6.35
C ASN A 92 -18.03 -36.27 6.58
N THR A 93 -19.26 -35.72 6.62
CA THR A 93 -19.54 -34.36 7.09
C THR A 93 -19.21 -34.29 8.57
N ASN A 94 -17.95 -33.99 8.86
CA ASN A 94 -17.47 -33.72 10.21
C ASN A 94 -17.82 -32.26 10.57
N SER A 95 -19.12 -32.02 10.74
CA SER A 95 -19.66 -30.82 11.37
C SER A 95 -19.55 -30.99 12.89
N ASN A 96 -18.40 -30.64 13.46
CA ASN A 96 -18.12 -30.52 14.89
C ASN A 96 -16.85 -29.67 14.98
N SER A 97 -16.89 -28.39 15.38
CA SER A 97 -17.35 -27.95 16.68
C SER A 97 -17.91 -26.52 16.66
N ASN A 98 -19.19 -26.38 17.03
CA ASN A 98 -19.77 -25.14 17.54
C ASN A 98 -19.13 -24.78 18.90
N THR A 99 -17.88 -24.36 18.91
CA THR A 99 -17.46 -23.43 19.95
C THR A 99 -17.99 -22.08 19.52
N ASN A 100 -19.14 -21.67 20.08
CA ASN A 100 -19.69 -20.31 20.02
C ASN A 100 -18.69 -19.34 20.67
N ARG A 101 -17.51 -19.17 20.08
CA ARG A 101 -16.64 -18.04 20.40
C ARG A 101 -17.17 -16.92 19.53
N SER A 102 -17.87 -15.99 20.17
CA SER A 102 -18.38 -14.77 19.53
C SER A 102 -17.20 -14.05 18.90
N ASP A 103 -17.21 -13.96 17.57
CA ASP A 103 -16.29 -13.10 16.85
C ASP A 103 -16.61 -11.64 17.20
N ARG A 104 -15.64 -10.93 17.78
CA ARG A 104 -15.79 -9.52 18.14
C ARG A 104 -15.77 -8.59 16.94
N ARG A 105 -15.38 -9.09 15.76
CA ARG A 105 -15.14 -8.30 14.56
C ARG A 105 -15.67 -9.01 13.33
N ARG A 106 -17.00 -9.19 13.29
CA ARG A 106 -17.63 -9.73 12.10
C ARG A 106 -17.75 -8.66 11.03
N PHE A 107 -17.14 -8.88 9.86
CA PHE A 107 -17.24 -7.97 8.73
C PHE A 107 -18.69 -7.82 8.24
N VAL A 108 -19.12 -6.57 8.00
CA VAL A 108 -20.46 -6.24 7.48
C VAL A 108 -20.36 -5.73 6.06
N SER A 109 -19.56 -4.70 5.82
CA SER A 109 -19.49 -4.06 4.49
C SER A 109 -18.25 -3.21 4.28
N TYR A 110 -17.91 -3.01 3.00
CA TYR A 110 -16.91 -2.04 2.56
C TYR A 110 -17.57 -0.85 1.85
N HIS A 111 -17.09 0.36 2.12
CA HIS A 111 -17.52 1.57 1.45
C HIS A 111 -16.34 2.36 0.90
N SER A 112 -16.22 2.39 -0.43
CA SER A 112 -15.32 3.32 -1.13
C SER A 112 -15.70 4.77 -0.84
N SER A 113 -14.68 5.58 -0.55
CA SER A 113 -14.83 7.04 -0.41
C SER A 113 -15.24 7.70 -1.73
N GLU A 114 -15.64 8.97 -1.66
CA GLU A 114 -15.90 9.76 -2.87
C GLU A 114 -14.64 9.87 -3.74
N TRP A 115 -13.49 10.05 -3.10
CA TRP A 115 -12.21 10.13 -3.80
C TRP A 115 -11.84 8.80 -4.49
N GLU A 116 -11.96 7.67 -3.79
CA GLU A 116 -11.71 6.35 -4.36
C GLU A 116 -12.64 6.06 -5.54
N LYS A 117 -13.94 6.35 -5.42
CA LYS A 117 -14.92 6.16 -6.50
C LYS A 117 -14.55 6.95 -7.76
N LEU A 118 -14.05 8.18 -7.58
CA LEU A 118 -13.56 8.98 -8.70
C LEU A 118 -12.40 8.27 -9.41
N TRP A 119 -11.44 7.71 -8.68
CA TRP A 119 -10.34 6.95 -9.28
C TRP A 119 -10.81 5.67 -9.94
N LEU A 120 -11.66 4.87 -9.29
CA LEU A 120 -12.21 3.64 -9.86
C LEU A 120 -12.95 3.89 -11.18
N ALA A 121 -13.69 4.99 -11.29
CA ALA A 121 -14.40 5.36 -12.51
C ALA A 121 -13.48 5.78 -13.66
N ASN A 122 -12.26 6.26 -13.36
CA ASN A 122 -11.38 6.87 -14.36
C ASN A 122 -10.04 6.15 -14.53
N VAL A 123 -9.73 5.11 -13.73
CA VAL A 123 -8.41 4.47 -13.69
C VAL A 123 -7.96 4.02 -15.07
N LYS A 124 -8.86 3.49 -15.89
CA LYS A 124 -8.55 3.05 -17.27
C LYS A 124 -7.98 4.18 -18.12
N GLU A 125 -8.54 5.39 -18.01
CA GLU A 125 -8.07 6.56 -18.76
C GLU A 125 -6.83 7.16 -18.10
N TRP A 126 -6.85 7.32 -16.79
CA TRP A 126 -5.80 7.99 -16.02
C TRP A 126 -4.49 7.20 -15.92
N SER A 127 -4.54 5.87 -16.11
CA SER A 127 -3.36 5.01 -16.04
C SER A 127 -2.60 4.83 -17.34
N HIS A 128 -3.00 5.49 -18.43
CA HIS A 128 -2.30 5.38 -19.71
C HIS A 128 -0.99 6.19 -19.73
N ASP A 129 0.00 5.71 -20.48
CA ASP A 129 1.23 6.47 -20.72
C ASP A 129 0.91 7.84 -21.38
N PRO A 130 1.68 8.90 -21.07
CA PRO A 130 1.58 10.16 -21.77
C PRO A 130 1.65 9.96 -23.30
N PRO A 131 0.87 10.73 -24.09
CA PRO A 131 0.14 11.93 -23.70
C PRO A 131 -1.30 11.69 -23.20
N ARG A 132 -1.75 10.42 -23.08
CA ARG A 132 -3.17 10.12 -22.82
C ARG A 132 -3.55 10.05 -21.35
N GLY A 133 -2.58 9.81 -20.46
CA GLY A 133 -2.75 9.91 -19.01
C GLY A 133 -1.71 10.85 -18.40
N ASP A 134 -2.18 11.86 -17.68
CA ASP A 134 -1.36 12.69 -16.79
C ASP A 134 -1.83 12.46 -15.35
N ILE A 135 -1.27 11.43 -14.71
CA ILE A 135 -1.63 11.11 -13.32
C ILE A 135 -1.42 12.32 -12.40
N CYS A 136 -0.35 13.09 -12.62
CA CYS A 136 -0.03 14.23 -11.77
C CYS A 136 -0.96 15.40 -12.04
N GLY A 137 -1.35 15.64 -13.31
CA GLY A 137 -2.43 16.55 -13.66
C GLY A 137 -3.76 16.15 -13.02
N ASN A 138 -4.10 14.86 -13.00
CA ASN A 138 -5.32 14.36 -12.36
C ASN A 138 -5.29 14.55 -10.84
N VAL A 139 -4.19 14.22 -10.17
CA VAL A 139 -3.99 14.49 -8.74
C VAL A 139 -4.08 16.00 -8.47
N LYS A 140 -3.42 16.83 -9.30
CA LYS A 140 -3.43 18.30 -9.17
C LYS A 140 -4.83 18.88 -9.25
N ASN A 141 -5.65 18.41 -10.19
CA ASN A 141 -7.04 18.82 -10.34
C ASN A 141 -7.93 18.42 -9.14
N GLN A 142 -7.45 17.49 -8.32
CA GLN A 142 -8.12 16.99 -7.12
C GLN A 142 -7.57 17.63 -5.82
N THR A 143 -6.57 18.50 -5.92
CA THR A 143 -5.82 19.00 -4.78
C THR A 143 -6.71 19.68 -3.73
N GLU A 144 -7.53 20.65 -4.16
CA GLU A 144 -8.43 21.38 -3.25
C GLU A 144 -9.48 20.49 -2.59
N ARG A 145 -9.99 19.51 -3.35
CA ARG A 145 -11.12 18.71 -2.92
C ARG A 145 -10.70 17.56 -1.99
N PHE A 146 -9.55 16.96 -2.25
CA PHE A 146 -9.17 15.71 -1.61
C PHE A 146 -7.76 15.72 -1.04
N VAL A 147 -6.74 16.07 -1.84
CA VAL A 147 -5.34 15.89 -1.45
C VAL A 147 -4.97 16.73 -0.23
N ARG A 148 -5.33 18.01 -0.19
CA ARG A 148 -5.00 18.89 0.95
C ARG A 148 -5.58 18.37 2.26
N ARG A 149 -6.82 17.89 2.21
CA ARG A 149 -7.51 17.30 3.37
C ARG A 149 -6.85 15.98 3.78
N PHE A 150 -6.53 15.12 2.82
CA PHE A 150 -5.82 13.87 3.08
C PHE A 150 -4.50 14.14 3.81
N MET A 151 -3.66 15.04 3.26
CA MET A 151 -2.36 15.39 3.86
C MET A 151 -2.50 15.99 5.27
N ALA A 152 -3.55 16.75 5.52
CA ALA A 152 -3.84 17.30 6.85
C ALA A 152 -4.31 16.23 7.85
N GLU A 153 -5.08 15.24 7.40
CA GLU A 153 -5.60 14.16 8.25
C GLU A 153 -4.59 13.03 8.47
N THR A 154 -3.61 12.85 7.56
CA THR A 154 -2.46 11.94 7.76
C THR A 154 -1.32 12.59 8.55
N CYS A 155 -1.63 13.68 9.25
CA CYS A 155 -0.65 14.37 10.08
C CYS A 155 -0.31 13.54 11.31
N THR A 156 0.96 13.14 11.44
CA THR A 156 1.41 12.37 12.60
C THR A 156 1.71 13.25 13.81
N ALA A 157 2.11 14.50 13.60
CA ALA A 157 2.29 15.45 14.68
C ALA A 157 2.28 16.91 14.23
N ARG A 158 1.77 17.79 15.09
CA ARG A 158 1.71 19.23 14.86
C ARG A 158 2.04 19.99 16.14
N ALA A 159 2.93 20.98 16.05
CA ALA A 159 3.13 21.94 17.13
C ALA A 159 2.00 22.98 17.15
N GLU A 160 1.53 23.35 18.33
CA GLU A 160 0.50 24.38 18.48
C GLU A 160 0.96 25.72 17.87
N GLY A 161 0.07 26.39 17.13
CA GLY A 161 0.39 27.64 16.45
C GLY A 161 1.32 27.50 15.23
N ASN A 162 1.70 26.29 14.84
CA ASN A 162 2.57 26.02 13.70
C ASN A 162 1.78 25.48 12.49
N PRO A 163 1.97 25.99 11.27
CA PRO A 163 1.35 25.43 10.08
C PRO A 163 2.01 24.12 9.62
N TRP A 164 3.22 23.82 10.10
CA TRP A 164 3.91 22.60 9.71
C TRP A 164 3.40 21.39 10.49
N CYS A 165 2.98 20.42 9.71
CA CYS A 165 2.69 19.07 10.13
C CYS A 165 3.87 18.16 9.81
N LEU A 166 4.31 17.35 10.77
CA LEU A 166 5.18 16.21 10.52
C LEU A 166 4.33 15.03 10.04
N VAL A 167 4.70 14.46 8.92
CA VAL A 167 4.21 13.17 8.43
C VAL A 167 5.37 12.19 8.48
N ASP A 168 5.29 11.27 9.43
CA ASP A 168 6.37 10.35 9.78
C ASP A 168 5.93 8.91 9.50
N ASP A 169 6.65 8.17 8.67
CA ASP A 169 6.45 6.74 8.43
C ASP A 169 7.58 5.86 8.97
N THR A 170 8.39 6.41 9.87
CA THR A 170 9.60 5.83 10.50
C THR A 170 10.85 5.83 9.61
N TYR A 171 10.72 5.99 8.29
CA TYR A 171 11.82 5.82 7.34
C TYR A 171 12.11 7.08 6.53
N VAL A 172 11.08 7.69 5.96
CA VAL A 172 11.12 8.89 5.11
C VAL A 172 10.15 9.93 5.66
N PRO A 173 10.44 10.52 6.84
CA PRO A 173 9.60 11.58 7.38
C PRO A 173 9.69 12.84 6.51
N TYR A 174 8.58 13.55 6.39
CA TYR A 174 8.51 14.82 5.70
C TYR A 174 7.56 15.80 6.40
N TRP A 175 7.67 17.06 6.01
CA TRP A 175 6.87 18.14 6.56
C TRP A 175 5.85 18.61 5.54
N TYR A 176 4.63 18.87 5.99
CA TYR A 176 3.56 19.42 5.18
C TYR A 176 3.07 20.72 5.82
N ASP A 177 3.21 21.84 5.11
CA ASP A 177 2.65 23.12 5.52
C ASP A 177 1.15 23.10 5.20
N VAL A 178 0.29 23.05 6.21
CA VAL A 178 -1.16 22.92 5.98
C VAL A 178 -1.80 24.18 5.43
N ASP A 179 -1.15 25.35 5.56
CA ASP A 179 -1.70 26.64 5.14
C ASP A 179 -1.24 26.97 3.71
N ARG A 180 0.04 26.74 3.41
CA ARG A 180 0.62 26.96 2.07
C ARG A 180 0.55 25.74 1.17
N HIS A 181 0.21 24.59 1.75
CA HIS A 181 0.15 23.30 1.08
C HIS A 181 1.49 22.87 0.47
N VAL A 182 2.61 23.21 1.11
CA VAL A 182 3.95 22.88 0.62
C VAL A 182 4.51 21.68 1.36
N VAL A 183 5.10 20.73 0.63
CA VAL A 183 5.85 19.62 1.23
C VAL A 183 7.33 20.03 1.40
N SER A 184 8.00 19.54 2.43
CA SER A 184 9.44 19.73 2.62
C SER A 184 10.05 18.47 3.23
N MET A 185 11.06 17.92 2.57
CA MET A 185 11.86 16.83 3.17
C MET A 185 12.84 17.34 4.23
N LYS A 186 13.07 18.65 4.29
CA LYS A 186 13.93 19.30 5.28
C LYS A 186 13.08 19.80 6.43
N HIS A 187 13.67 19.79 7.62
CA HIS A 187 13.11 20.46 8.78
C HIS A 187 12.89 21.95 8.46
N PRO A 188 11.64 22.43 8.44
CA PRO A 188 11.35 23.78 7.99
C PRO A 188 11.65 24.79 9.10
N PRO A 189 12.09 26.02 8.74
CA PRO A 189 12.33 27.07 9.72
C PRO A 189 11.08 27.31 10.57
N GLY A 190 11.23 27.24 11.89
CA GLY A 190 10.16 27.46 12.85
C GLY A 190 9.35 26.21 13.22
N ALA A 191 9.49 25.07 12.55
CA ALA A 191 8.96 23.81 13.08
C ALA A 191 9.63 23.45 14.41
N ALA A 192 8.89 22.83 15.32
CA ALA A 192 9.48 22.30 16.54
C ALA A 192 10.59 21.27 16.21
N PRO A 193 11.66 21.17 17.01
CA PRO A 193 12.66 20.12 16.87
C PRO A 193 12.02 18.72 16.77
N LEU A 194 12.61 17.83 15.98
CA LEU A 194 12.10 16.46 15.83
C LEU A 194 12.03 15.72 17.18
N ASP A 195 12.94 16.02 18.10
CA ASP A 195 13.01 15.42 19.43
C ASP A 195 11.80 15.79 20.30
N ASP A 196 11.19 16.96 20.09
CA ASP A 196 9.94 17.36 20.75
C ASP A 196 8.75 16.48 20.33
N TYR A 197 8.86 15.84 19.16
CA TYR A 197 7.89 14.88 18.66
C TYR A 197 8.23 13.44 19.09
N LYS A 198 9.52 13.06 19.10
CA LYS A 198 9.95 11.71 19.49
C LYS A 198 9.64 11.36 20.95
N GLY A 199 9.72 12.34 21.86
CA GLY A 199 9.43 12.12 23.29
C GLY A 199 7.94 12.00 23.66
N LYS A 200 7.03 12.35 22.74
CA LYS A 200 5.58 12.31 22.96
C LYS A 200 4.89 11.14 22.27
N GLY A 201 5.66 10.29 21.59
CA GLY A 201 5.14 9.29 20.66
C GLY A 201 4.63 9.97 19.39
N SER A 202 5.11 9.57 18.22
CA SER A 202 4.38 9.84 16.97
C SER A 202 2.96 9.31 17.14
N PHE A 203 1.96 10.17 16.95
CA PHE A 203 0.58 9.79 17.20
C PHE A 203 0.09 8.82 16.13
N ALA A 204 -0.69 7.83 16.54
CA ALA A 204 -1.46 7.01 15.62
C ALA A 204 -2.32 7.92 14.72
N VAL A 205 -2.26 7.69 13.41
CA VAL A 205 -3.12 8.41 12.47
C VAL A 205 -4.46 7.70 12.43
N ILE A 206 -5.45 8.27 13.11
CA ILE A 206 -6.80 7.71 13.16
C ILE A 206 -7.77 8.78 12.63
N PRO A 207 -8.19 8.69 11.36
CA PRO A 207 -9.18 9.61 10.81
C PRO A 207 -10.45 9.62 11.67
N ARG A 208 -10.89 10.81 12.10
CA ARG A 208 -12.10 10.94 12.90
C ARG A 208 -13.34 10.82 12.04
N ARG A 209 -14.42 10.23 12.59
CA ARG A 209 -15.70 10.15 11.89
C ARG A 209 -16.24 11.55 11.61
N SER A 210 -16.34 11.90 10.33
CA SER A 210 -16.88 13.17 9.84
C SER A 210 -17.36 13.00 8.41
N LYS A 211 -18.28 13.87 7.97
CA LYS A 211 -18.74 13.86 6.58
C LYS A 211 -17.59 14.14 5.61
N GLU A 212 -16.63 14.94 6.04
CA GLU A 212 -15.44 15.30 5.28
C GLU A 212 -14.53 14.07 5.13
N ASN A 213 -14.24 13.36 6.22
CA ASN A 213 -13.37 12.18 6.16
C ASN A 213 -14.03 11.01 5.40
N ASP A 214 -15.35 10.87 5.45
CA ASP A 214 -16.10 9.92 4.62
C ASP A 214 -15.95 10.15 3.11
N ARG A 215 -15.60 11.37 2.70
CA ARG A 215 -15.32 11.71 1.29
C ARG A 215 -13.89 11.37 0.90
N ILE A 216 -12.96 11.37 1.85
CA ILE A 216 -11.53 11.14 1.62
C ILE A 216 -11.17 9.66 1.79
N PHE A 217 -11.45 9.12 2.97
CA PHE A 217 -11.05 7.78 3.38
C PHE A 217 -12.14 6.78 3.10
N SER A 218 -11.74 5.62 2.59
CA SER A 218 -12.64 4.47 2.48
C SER A 218 -12.82 3.86 3.87
N ARG A 219 -13.80 2.99 4.03
CA ARG A 219 -14.07 2.39 5.34
C ARG A 219 -14.60 0.97 5.26
N LEU A 220 -14.26 0.21 6.29
CA LEU A 220 -14.83 -1.10 6.59
C LEU A 220 -15.79 -0.93 7.77
N VAL A 221 -16.93 -1.60 7.70
CA VAL A 221 -17.94 -1.65 8.77
C VAL A 221 -17.92 -3.07 9.32
N TYR A 222 -17.86 -3.15 10.65
CA TYR A 222 -17.85 -4.40 11.40
C TYR A 222 -18.96 -4.36 12.44
N ALA A 223 -19.45 -5.53 12.84
CA ALA A 223 -20.34 -5.70 13.97
C ALA A 223 -19.59 -6.37 15.12
N ASP A 224 -19.80 -5.89 16.34
CA ASP A 224 -19.33 -6.55 17.56
C ASP A 224 -20.40 -7.50 18.09
N ASP A 225 -20.24 -8.81 17.83
CA ASP A 225 -21.19 -9.81 18.32
C ASP A 225 -21.05 -10.08 19.83
N THR A 226 -20.10 -9.45 20.54
CA THR A 226 -19.99 -9.53 22.02
C THR A 226 -20.82 -8.51 22.79
N ALA A 227 -21.26 -7.44 22.14
CA ALA A 227 -21.97 -6.34 22.80
C ALA A 227 -23.35 -6.74 23.35
N ASP A 228 -23.97 -7.81 22.84
CA ASP A 228 -25.30 -8.27 23.23
C ASP A 228 -25.33 -9.17 24.48
N ALA A 229 -24.18 -9.59 25.01
CA ALA A 229 -24.15 -10.60 26.09
C ALA A 229 -24.43 -10.05 27.51
N GLY A 230 -24.51 -8.72 27.71
CA GLY A 230 -24.51 -8.14 29.07
C GLY A 230 -25.45 -6.96 29.34
N ALA A 231 -25.99 -6.29 28.32
CA ALA A 231 -26.91 -5.17 28.50
C ALA A 231 -28.34 -5.61 28.16
N GLY A 232 -29.26 -5.52 29.12
CA GLY A 232 -30.62 -6.06 29.02
C GLY A 232 -31.31 -5.74 27.70
N ALA A 233 -31.83 -6.77 27.05
CA ALA A 233 -32.58 -6.77 25.79
C ALA A 233 -33.77 -5.79 25.81
N GLY A 234 -33.51 -4.52 25.52
CA GLY A 234 -34.48 -3.45 25.72
C GLY A 234 -34.24 -2.22 24.86
N ALA A 235 -34.13 -2.41 23.54
CA ALA A 235 -34.54 -1.50 22.44
C ALA A 235 -33.68 -1.80 21.20
N GLY A 236 -34.30 -2.21 20.10
CA GLY A 236 -33.63 -2.69 18.89
C GLY A 236 -32.96 -1.58 18.08
N GLY A 237 -31.78 -1.15 18.51
CA GLY A 237 -30.85 -0.35 17.72
C GLY A 237 -29.77 -1.22 17.07
N THR A 238 -29.41 -0.90 15.83
CA THR A 238 -28.24 -1.41 15.09
C THR A 238 -26.92 -0.90 15.70
N ASP A 239 -26.83 -0.81 17.03
CA ASP A 239 -25.83 -0.02 17.76
C ASP A 239 -24.49 -0.75 17.98
N ASN A 240 -24.36 -2.00 17.49
CA ASN A 240 -23.13 -2.79 17.61
C ASN A 240 -22.20 -2.68 16.40
N GLU A 241 -22.56 -1.84 15.40
CA GLU A 241 -21.68 -1.60 14.26
C GLU A 241 -20.65 -0.50 14.55
N TYR A 242 -19.39 -0.77 14.20
CA TYR A 242 -18.31 0.21 14.24
C TYR A 242 -17.61 0.32 12.88
N THR A 243 -16.88 1.42 12.71
CA THR A 243 -16.26 1.80 11.45
C THR A 243 -14.76 1.92 11.62
N GLU A 244 -14.03 1.33 10.67
CA GLU A 244 -12.59 1.47 10.54
C GLU A 244 -12.26 2.16 9.23
N TYR A 245 -11.60 3.31 9.31
CA TYR A 245 -11.11 3.99 8.10
C TYR A 245 -9.88 3.28 7.53
N ILE A 246 -9.74 3.33 6.21
CA ILE A 246 -8.59 2.86 5.45
C ILE A 246 -8.27 3.88 4.36
N GLU A 247 -7.01 3.97 3.97
CA GLU A 247 -6.60 4.87 2.88
C GLU A 247 -7.31 4.52 1.57
N PRO A 248 -7.70 5.52 0.76
CA PRO A 248 -8.43 5.27 -0.46
C PRO A 248 -7.50 4.67 -1.54
N LEU A 249 -8.05 3.81 -2.40
CA LEU A 249 -7.35 3.33 -3.59
C LEU A 249 -7.26 4.49 -4.60
N VAL A 250 -6.15 5.22 -4.61
CA VAL A 250 -5.89 6.38 -5.47
C VAL A 250 -4.46 6.39 -5.97
N SER A 251 -4.16 7.22 -6.97
CA SER A 251 -2.77 7.51 -7.40
C SER A 251 -1.92 6.27 -7.68
N HIS A 252 -2.43 5.36 -8.51
CA HIS A 252 -1.79 4.07 -8.80
C HIS A 252 -1.44 3.25 -7.56
N LEU A 253 -2.27 3.37 -6.52
CA LEU A 253 -2.15 2.64 -5.27
C LEU A 253 -0.86 2.99 -4.53
N ARG A 254 -0.54 4.28 -4.48
CA ARG A 254 0.65 4.83 -3.82
C ARG A 254 0.27 6.08 -3.06
N HIS A 255 1.25 6.66 -2.35
CA HIS A 255 1.09 8.00 -1.80
C HIS A 255 0.53 8.95 -2.88
N PRO A 256 -0.54 9.74 -2.62
CA PRO A 256 -1.19 10.55 -3.66
C PRO A 256 -0.29 11.53 -4.40
N LEU A 257 0.82 11.93 -3.76
CA LEU A 257 1.83 12.83 -4.33
C LEU A 257 3.08 12.09 -4.87
N ALA A 258 3.12 10.76 -4.84
CA ALA A 258 4.26 9.98 -5.30
C ALA A 258 4.64 10.40 -6.73
N GLY A 259 5.89 10.82 -6.98
CA GLY A 259 6.33 11.21 -8.32
C GLY A 259 5.53 12.34 -9.00
N CYS A 260 4.77 13.15 -8.25
CA CYS A 260 3.96 14.27 -8.75
C CYS A 260 4.35 15.62 -8.16
N VAL A 261 5.54 15.72 -7.56
CA VAL A 261 6.00 16.92 -6.84
C VAL A 261 6.97 17.75 -7.70
N ASP A 262 6.58 18.02 -8.94
CA ASP A 262 7.31 19.00 -9.75
C ASP A 262 7.10 20.44 -9.22
N ALA A 263 8.01 21.36 -9.56
CA ALA A 263 7.98 22.77 -9.11
C ALA A 263 6.69 23.55 -9.47
N ASP A 264 5.86 23.01 -10.37
CA ASP A 264 4.57 23.58 -10.74
C ASP A 264 3.38 23.02 -9.91
N PHE A 265 3.60 22.00 -9.09
CA PHE A 265 2.55 21.37 -8.26
C PHE A 265 2.35 22.12 -6.94
N PHE A 266 3.42 22.67 -6.36
CA PHE A 266 3.40 23.54 -5.19
C PHE A 266 4.21 24.80 -5.49
N ASP A 267 3.72 25.97 -5.10
CA ASP A 267 4.38 27.27 -5.33
C ASP A 267 5.70 27.38 -4.54
N GLY A 268 6.76 26.71 -5.00
CA GLY A 268 8.06 26.69 -4.34
C GLY A 268 9.17 25.96 -5.11
N PRO A 269 10.45 26.31 -4.87
CA PRO A 269 11.59 25.66 -5.51
C PRO A 269 11.80 24.24 -4.94
N PHE A 270 11.06 23.26 -5.47
CA PHE A 270 11.28 21.86 -5.13
C PHE A 270 12.60 21.34 -5.72
N GLN A 271 13.41 20.66 -4.91
CA GLN A 271 14.61 19.99 -5.38
C GLN A 271 14.23 18.60 -5.91
N ARG A 272 14.62 18.25 -7.14
CA ARG A 272 14.37 16.96 -7.83
C ARG A 272 14.64 15.67 -7.03
N ASN A 273 15.32 15.77 -5.89
CA ASN A 273 15.60 14.63 -5.01
C ASN A 273 14.43 14.30 -4.08
N GLU A 274 13.52 15.25 -3.83
CA GLU A 274 12.42 15.09 -2.86
C GLU A 274 11.27 14.22 -3.44
N ASP A 275 11.00 14.30 -4.75
CA ASP A 275 10.00 13.45 -5.44
C ASP A 275 10.32 11.96 -5.34
N ARG A 276 11.62 11.63 -5.21
CA ARG A 276 12.07 10.25 -5.03
C ARG A 276 11.62 9.69 -3.70
N LEU A 277 11.57 10.53 -2.68
CA LEU A 277 11.31 10.13 -1.30
C LEU A 277 9.83 9.81 -1.07
N LEU A 278 8.91 10.59 -1.66
CA LEU A 278 7.47 10.30 -1.57
C LEU A 278 7.02 9.05 -2.33
N VAL A 279 7.86 8.48 -3.19
CA VAL A 279 7.56 7.15 -3.77
C VAL A 279 7.78 6.03 -2.76
N PHE A 280 8.71 6.22 -1.83
CA PHE A 280 9.04 5.22 -0.81
C PHE A 280 8.37 5.51 0.53
N THR A 281 7.53 6.54 0.63
CA THR A 281 6.84 6.79 1.90
C THR A 281 5.66 5.83 2.07
N ARG A 282 5.50 5.28 3.28
CA ARG A 282 4.35 4.46 3.70
C ARG A 282 3.43 5.21 4.65
N SER A 283 3.65 6.51 4.85
CA SER A 283 2.86 7.36 5.75
C SER A 283 1.37 7.45 5.42
N TYR A 284 1.00 7.06 4.20
CA TYR A 284 -0.38 7.03 3.74
C TYR A 284 -1.13 5.75 4.15
N ILE A 285 -0.41 4.70 4.57
CA ILE A 285 -1.01 3.47 5.09
C ILE A 285 -1.59 3.78 6.46
N LEU A 286 -2.84 3.35 6.68
CA LEU A 286 -3.53 3.53 7.96
C LEU A 286 -3.65 2.18 8.68
N PRO A 287 -2.74 1.85 9.61
CA PRO A 287 -2.88 0.66 10.45
C PRO A 287 -4.15 0.73 11.28
N LEU A 288 -4.70 -0.45 11.59
CA LEU A 288 -5.84 -0.59 12.48
C LEU A 288 -5.51 -0.11 13.91
N PRO A 289 -6.25 0.88 14.46
CA PRO A 289 -6.16 1.16 15.90
C PRO A 289 -6.76 0.02 16.72
N ARG A 290 -6.02 -0.55 17.67
CA ARG A 290 -6.55 -1.63 18.54
C ARG A 290 -7.61 -1.12 19.51
N PRO A 291 -8.68 -1.93 19.71
CA PRO A 291 -8.70 -2.77 20.91
C PRO A 291 -9.21 -4.20 20.61
N PHE A 292 -8.30 -5.17 20.50
CA PHE A 292 -8.69 -6.58 20.40
C PHE A 292 -8.66 -7.31 21.73
N ASP A 293 -9.31 -8.49 21.75
CA ASP A 293 -9.32 -9.44 22.86
C ASP A 293 -7.92 -9.52 23.50
N PRO A 294 -7.77 -9.24 24.81
CA PRO A 294 -6.48 -9.38 25.49
C PRO A 294 -5.86 -10.78 25.38
N ALA A 295 -6.64 -11.81 25.03
CA ALA A 295 -6.16 -13.15 24.76
C ALA A 295 -5.69 -13.37 23.31
N ALA A 296 -6.00 -12.48 22.37
CA ALA A 296 -5.59 -12.55 20.98
C ALA A 296 -4.11 -12.20 20.81
N LYS A 297 -3.42 -12.96 19.96
CA LYS A 297 -2.05 -12.68 19.56
C LYS A 297 -2.00 -11.87 18.29
N ASN A 298 -0.84 -11.30 18.02
CA ASN A 298 -0.60 -10.41 16.89
C ASN A 298 0.55 -10.99 16.07
N TYR A 299 0.21 -11.44 14.88
CA TYR A 299 1.14 -12.08 13.97
C TYR A 299 1.47 -11.16 12.80
N TYR A 300 2.73 -11.18 12.39
CA TYR A 300 3.19 -10.57 11.15
C TYR A 300 3.91 -11.63 10.32
N PHE A 301 3.37 -11.92 9.13
CA PHE A 301 3.99 -12.75 8.12
C PHE A 301 4.58 -11.87 7.01
N ASP A 302 5.88 -11.97 6.75
CA ASP A 302 6.55 -11.25 5.65
C ASP A 302 7.15 -12.24 4.64
N ALA A 303 6.60 -12.24 3.43
CA ALA A 303 7.19 -12.88 2.27
C ALA A 303 8.13 -11.88 1.58
N GLY A 304 9.43 -12.23 1.52
CA GLY A 304 10.49 -11.42 0.90
C GLY A 304 11.39 -10.70 1.91
N ALA A 305 11.52 -11.25 3.11
CA ALA A 305 12.14 -10.62 4.26
C ALA A 305 13.68 -10.76 4.26
N SER A 306 14.36 -10.10 3.33
CA SER A 306 15.81 -10.24 3.17
C SER A 306 16.66 -9.59 4.27
N SER A 307 16.12 -8.65 5.05
CA SER A 307 16.80 -7.90 6.11
C SER A 307 15.79 -7.22 7.05
N TRP A 308 16.14 -7.02 8.33
CA TRP A 308 15.34 -6.21 9.25
C TRP A 308 15.40 -4.71 8.93
N THR A 309 16.59 -4.21 8.56
CA THR A 309 16.91 -2.77 8.46
C THR A 309 17.25 -2.29 7.05
N LYS A 310 17.22 -3.17 6.05
CA LYS A 310 17.56 -2.83 4.66
C LYS A 310 16.58 -3.47 3.67
N GLY A 311 16.62 -2.99 2.44
CA GLY A 311 15.84 -3.49 1.31
C GLY A 311 15.92 -2.51 0.15
N ALA A 312 15.68 -2.97 -1.08
CA ALA A 312 15.73 -2.10 -2.27
C ALA A 312 14.65 -1.00 -2.23
N GLY A 313 13.46 -1.33 -1.73
CA GLY A 313 12.38 -0.37 -1.44
C GLY A 313 12.48 0.31 -0.06
N GLY A 314 13.44 -0.08 0.77
CA GLY A 314 13.51 0.26 2.19
C GLY A 314 13.23 -0.96 3.09
N PRO A 315 13.36 -0.80 4.43
CA PRO A 315 13.27 -1.92 5.36
C PRO A 315 11.84 -2.27 5.80
N SER A 316 11.20 -3.23 5.11
CA SER A 316 9.80 -3.61 5.38
C SER A 316 9.54 -3.95 6.85
N LEU A 317 10.33 -4.87 7.41
CA LEU A 317 10.14 -5.39 8.76
C LEU A 317 10.20 -4.28 9.82
N SER A 318 11.28 -3.48 9.84
CA SER A 318 11.41 -2.41 10.83
C SER A 318 10.37 -1.29 10.66
N ILE A 319 9.96 -1.00 9.42
CA ILE A 319 8.94 0.02 9.13
C ILE A 319 7.58 -0.46 9.64
N ILE A 320 7.17 -1.68 9.28
CA ILE A 320 5.88 -2.24 9.69
C ILE A 320 5.85 -2.42 11.20
N ASP A 321 6.91 -2.94 11.81
CA ASP A 321 6.97 -3.08 13.27
C ASP A 321 6.81 -1.73 13.98
N ALA A 322 7.56 -0.71 13.54
CA ALA A 322 7.51 0.61 14.16
C ALA A 322 6.20 1.36 13.86
N LEU A 323 5.65 1.24 12.64
CA LEU A 323 4.42 1.92 12.25
C LEU A 323 3.20 1.32 12.98
N TRP A 324 3.13 0.00 13.15
CA TRP A 324 2.05 -0.65 13.90
C TRP A 324 2.17 -0.43 15.41
N ALA A 325 3.40 -0.39 15.95
CA ALA A 325 3.62 -0.07 17.37
C ALA A 325 3.02 1.29 17.76
N ARG A 326 3.02 2.27 16.84
CA ARG A 326 2.38 3.60 17.06
C ARG A 326 0.87 3.50 17.23
N HIS A 327 0.25 2.47 16.66
CA HIS A 327 -1.19 2.18 16.74
C HIS A 327 -1.51 1.22 17.89
N ASN A 328 -0.60 1.11 18.88
CA ASN A 328 -0.67 0.17 19.99
C ASN A 328 -0.71 -1.30 19.53
N THR A 329 -0.11 -1.59 18.36
CA THR A 329 0.07 -2.95 17.88
C THR A 329 1.52 -3.37 17.96
N THR A 330 1.85 -4.17 18.97
CA THR A 330 3.12 -4.92 18.99
C THR A 330 2.87 -6.34 18.51
N PHE A 331 3.68 -6.80 17.55
CA PHE A 331 3.63 -8.19 17.09
C PHE A 331 4.27 -9.11 18.13
N ASP A 332 3.50 -10.11 18.56
CA ASP A 332 3.94 -11.19 19.45
C ASP A 332 4.83 -12.19 18.68
N ARG A 333 4.57 -12.31 17.38
CA ARG A 333 5.28 -13.22 16.49
C ARG A 333 5.46 -12.58 15.11
N ILE A 334 6.69 -12.62 14.61
CA ILE A 334 7.04 -12.24 13.25
C ILE A 334 7.62 -13.46 12.56
N GLU A 335 7.03 -13.86 11.46
CA GLU A 335 7.49 -14.97 10.62
C GLU A 335 7.99 -14.39 9.29
N ALA A 336 9.27 -14.55 9.00
CA ALA A 336 9.98 -13.91 7.90
C ALA A 336 10.53 -14.95 6.93
N TRP A 337 10.13 -14.91 5.65
CA TRP A 337 10.59 -15.84 4.61
C TRP A 337 11.43 -15.14 3.56
N GLU A 338 12.59 -15.72 3.24
CA GLU A 338 13.42 -15.33 2.10
C GLU A 338 14.30 -16.52 1.65
N GLY A 339 14.38 -16.75 0.33
CA GLY A 339 15.07 -17.92 -0.21
C GLY A 339 16.61 -17.79 -0.25
N THR A 340 17.13 -16.56 -0.31
CA THR A 340 18.55 -16.32 -0.58
C THR A 340 19.37 -15.91 0.64
N THR A 341 18.79 -15.12 1.54
CA THR A 341 19.50 -14.62 2.72
C THR A 341 19.78 -15.77 3.70
N THR A 342 21.01 -15.86 4.19
CA THR A 342 21.34 -16.83 5.25
C THR A 342 20.76 -16.38 6.58
N GLU A 343 20.32 -17.33 7.41
CA GLU A 343 19.81 -17.07 8.76
C GLU A 343 20.78 -16.22 9.60
N LYS A 344 22.08 -16.53 9.55
CA LYS A 344 23.12 -15.76 10.24
C LYS A 344 23.15 -14.29 9.79
N SER A 345 23.01 -14.04 8.49
CA SER A 345 23.01 -12.67 7.94
C SER A 345 21.76 -11.91 8.34
N PHE A 346 20.60 -12.58 8.32
CA PHE A 346 19.34 -11.99 8.75
C PHE A 346 19.40 -11.62 10.24
N TYR A 347 19.69 -12.57 11.14
CA TYR A 347 19.71 -12.28 12.58
C TYR A 347 20.83 -11.30 13.03
N ALA A 348 21.81 -11.01 12.17
CA ALA A 348 22.81 -9.99 12.46
C ALA A 348 22.23 -8.56 12.50
N ASP A 349 21.08 -8.31 11.86
CA ASP A 349 20.42 -7.00 11.83
C ASP A 349 19.13 -6.90 12.65
N VAL A 350 18.62 -8.04 13.16
CA VAL A 350 17.46 -8.08 14.06
C VAL A 350 17.85 -7.50 15.44
N PRO A 351 17.14 -6.47 15.93
CA PRO A 351 17.45 -5.85 17.20
C PRO A 351 17.24 -6.83 18.35
N PRO A 352 18.09 -6.80 19.40
CA PRO A 352 18.07 -7.78 20.49
C PRO A 352 16.67 -8.01 21.10
N GLU A 353 15.91 -6.93 21.30
CA GLU A 353 14.58 -6.93 21.89
C GLU A 353 13.49 -7.57 21.01
N ARG A 354 13.74 -7.80 19.72
CA ARG A 354 12.79 -8.46 18.80
C ARG A 354 13.17 -9.89 18.44
N ARG A 355 14.38 -10.36 18.79
CA ARG A 355 14.87 -11.70 18.39
C ARG A 355 13.96 -12.83 18.86
N GLU A 356 13.34 -12.71 20.03
CA GLU A 356 12.43 -13.73 20.55
C GLU A 356 11.10 -13.79 19.79
N ALA A 357 10.63 -12.66 19.27
CA ALA A 357 9.41 -12.57 18.46
C ALA A 357 9.65 -13.01 17.01
N VAL A 358 10.87 -12.86 16.49
CA VAL A 358 11.18 -13.11 15.08
C VAL A 358 11.64 -14.54 14.82
N ARG A 359 11.02 -15.20 13.84
CA ARG A 359 11.51 -16.45 13.25
C ARG A 359 11.76 -16.25 11.76
N TYR A 360 12.97 -16.61 11.36
CA TYR A 360 13.41 -16.54 9.98
C TYR A 360 13.38 -17.92 9.33
N HIS A 361 12.88 -17.97 8.10
CA HIS A 361 12.74 -19.17 7.29
C HIS A 361 13.52 -18.96 6.00
N GLN A 362 14.64 -19.65 5.86
CA GLN A 362 15.42 -19.64 4.62
C GLN A 362 14.76 -20.57 3.57
N ALA A 363 13.62 -20.15 3.04
CA ALA A 363 12.81 -20.92 2.10
C ALA A 363 12.21 -20.00 1.04
N TRP A 364 12.07 -20.52 -0.18
CA TRP A 364 11.22 -19.90 -1.19
C TRP A 364 9.76 -20.14 -0.81
N ILE A 365 8.82 -19.33 -1.29
CA ILE A 365 7.40 -19.60 -1.09
C ILE A 365 6.79 -20.14 -2.38
N SER A 366 5.68 -20.87 -2.28
CA SER A 366 4.92 -21.38 -3.42
C SER A 366 3.64 -20.55 -3.62
N SER A 367 3.08 -20.61 -4.83
CA SER A 367 1.69 -20.19 -5.10
C SER A 367 0.72 -21.33 -5.30
N ASP A 368 1.20 -22.57 -5.28
CA ASP A 368 0.34 -23.74 -5.41
C ASP A 368 -0.21 -24.13 -4.03
N PRO A 369 -1.53 -24.04 -3.81
CA PRO A 369 -2.12 -24.51 -2.57
C PRO A 369 -1.89 -26.02 -2.36
N ALA A 370 -1.69 -26.83 -3.40
CA ALA A 370 -1.40 -28.25 -3.25
C ALA A 370 0.06 -28.55 -2.83
N GLU A 371 0.91 -27.52 -2.71
CA GLU A 371 2.30 -27.68 -2.34
C GLU A 371 2.46 -28.32 -0.95
N THR A 372 3.40 -29.26 -0.86
CA THR A 372 3.73 -30.03 0.35
C THR A 372 5.22 -30.01 0.67
N ASP A 373 6.07 -29.48 -0.21
CA ASP A 373 7.49 -29.28 0.06
C ASP A 373 7.69 -28.24 1.17
N PRO A 374 8.25 -28.61 2.33
CA PRO A 374 8.50 -27.67 3.42
C PRO A 374 9.50 -26.56 3.05
N ASN A 375 10.26 -26.70 1.97
CA ASN A 375 11.17 -25.66 1.47
C ASN A 375 10.50 -24.68 0.51
N LYS A 376 9.21 -24.90 0.21
CA LYS A 376 8.38 -24.05 -0.66
C LYS A 376 6.98 -23.84 -0.07
N PRO A 377 6.82 -23.44 1.20
CA PRO A 377 5.51 -23.35 1.81
C PRO A 377 4.57 -22.41 1.04
N PHE A 378 3.29 -22.78 1.01
CA PHE A 378 2.20 -21.89 0.61
C PHE A 378 1.71 -21.11 1.83
N LEU A 379 2.05 -19.82 1.91
CA LEU A 379 1.88 -19.03 3.14
C LEU A 379 0.44 -18.89 3.63
N PRO A 380 -0.60 -18.70 2.80
CA PRO A 380 -1.98 -18.63 3.30
C PRO A 380 -2.38 -19.83 4.16
N ARG A 381 -1.94 -21.04 3.77
CA ARG A 381 -2.14 -22.25 4.60
C ARG A 381 -1.34 -22.22 5.89
N ILE A 382 -0.11 -21.73 5.85
CA ILE A 382 0.72 -21.60 7.07
C ILE A 382 0.07 -20.63 8.05
N ILE A 383 -0.43 -19.49 7.57
CA ILE A 383 -1.16 -18.50 8.37
C ILE A 383 -2.35 -19.16 9.05
N ARG A 384 -3.26 -19.75 8.27
CA ARG A 384 -4.44 -20.46 8.79
C ARG A 384 -4.11 -21.50 9.85
N ASN A 385 -3.01 -22.25 9.67
CA ASN A 385 -2.61 -23.29 10.61
C ASN A 385 -1.92 -22.75 11.88
N ALA A 386 -1.34 -21.54 11.82
CA ALA A 386 -0.59 -20.94 12.92
C ALA A 386 -1.43 -19.99 13.77
N THR A 387 -2.57 -19.52 13.26
CA THR A 387 -3.41 -18.51 13.88
C THR A 387 -4.84 -19.01 14.08
N THR A 388 -5.64 -18.18 14.73
CA THR A 388 -7.09 -18.31 14.82
C THR A 388 -7.74 -17.05 14.28
N GLU A 389 -9.02 -17.09 13.89
CA GLU A 389 -9.77 -15.90 13.46
C GLU A 389 -9.87 -14.80 14.55
N ALA A 390 -9.57 -15.14 15.81
CA ALA A 390 -9.51 -14.18 16.90
C ALA A 390 -8.17 -13.45 16.99
N ASP A 391 -7.11 -13.97 16.37
CA ASP A 391 -5.80 -13.34 16.34
C ASP A 391 -5.77 -12.22 15.32
N TYR A 392 -4.98 -11.18 15.59
CA TYR A 392 -4.70 -10.14 14.61
C TYR A 392 -3.57 -10.60 13.69
N VAL A 393 -3.81 -10.60 12.38
CA VAL A 393 -2.85 -11.08 11.38
C VAL A 393 -2.57 -10.03 10.31
N PHE A 394 -1.30 -9.63 10.23
CA PHE A 394 -0.78 -8.83 9.13
C PHE A 394 0.06 -9.72 8.19
N PHE A 395 -0.27 -9.75 6.90
CA PHE A 395 0.47 -10.50 5.89
C PHE A 395 1.01 -9.56 4.79
N LYS A 396 2.32 -9.48 4.64
CA LYS A 396 2.99 -8.81 3.52
C LYS A 396 3.43 -9.83 2.46
N LEU A 397 3.09 -9.56 1.20
CA LEU A 397 3.50 -10.31 0.03
C LEU A 397 4.26 -9.38 -0.94
N ASP A 398 5.58 -9.52 -1.01
CA ASP A 398 6.45 -8.74 -1.91
C ASP A 398 7.79 -9.48 -2.05
N ILE A 399 7.86 -10.36 -3.05
CA ILE A 399 8.96 -11.30 -3.34
C ILE A 399 9.48 -11.19 -4.78
N ASP A 400 9.07 -10.16 -5.51
CA ASP A 400 9.46 -9.92 -6.91
C ASP A 400 9.17 -11.11 -7.85
N SER A 401 8.16 -11.93 -7.53
CA SER A 401 7.81 -13.13 -8.29
C SER A 401 6.34 -13.11 -8.71
N LEU A 402 6.09 -12.48 -9.86
CA LEU A 402 4.78 -12.22 -10.44
C LEU A 402 3.80 -13.40 -10.37
N GLY A 403 4.24 -14.58 -10.83
CA GLY A 403 3.40 -15.77 -10.88
C GLY A 403 3.08 -16.32 -9.49
N ILE A 404 3.97 -16.11 -8.52
CA ILE A 404 3.75 -16.54 -7.16
C ILE A 404 2.80 -15.59 -6.45
N GLU A 405 3.05 -14.29 -6.56
CA GLU A 405 2.23 -13.27 -5.89
C GLU A 405 0.81 -13.24 -6.43
N THR A 406 0.66 -13.16 -7.75
CA THR A 406 -0.66 -13.14 -8.40
C THR A 406 -1.42 -14.44 -8.13
N GLY A 407 -0.74 -15.60 -8.20
CA GLY A 407 -1.36 -16.88 -7.88
C GLY A 407 -1.83 -16.97 -6.43
N THR A 408 -1.07 -16.41 -5.49
CA THR A 408 -1.45 -16.32 -4.08
C THR A 408 -2.70 -15.45 -3.89
N VAL A 409 -2.75 -14.28 -4.52
CA VAL A 409 -3.91 -13.37 -4.43
C VAL A 409 -5.14 -13.96 -5.13
N ASP A 410 -4.96 -14.62 -6.28
CA ASP A 410 -6.04 -15.31 -6.99
C ASP A 410 -6.64 -16.43 -6.11
N HIS A 411 -5.80 -17.19 -5.38
CA HIS A 411 -6.25 -18.18 -4.39
C HIS A 411 -7.05 -17.53 -3.26
N LEU A 412 -6.51 -16.49 -2.62
CA LEU A 412 -7.19 -15.72 -1.56
C LEU A 412 -8.57 -15.19 -1.99
N LEU A 413 -8.70 -14.78 -3.25
CA LEU A 413 -9.95 -14.26 -3.80
C LEU A 413 -10.87 -15.31 -4.40
N SER A 414 -10.49 -16.58 -4.42
CA SER A 414 -11.36 -17.64 -4.91
C SER A 414 -12.61 -17.80 -4.02
N PRO A 415 -13.76 -18.25 -4.59
CA PRO A 415 -15.02 -18.31 -3.84
C PRO A 415 -15.02 -19.30 -2.68
N ASP A 416 -14.30 -20.42 -2.83
CA ASP A 416 -14.34 -21.57 -1.91
C ASP A 416 -13.13 -21.61 -0.95
N ASN A 417 -12.37 -20.51 -0.85
CA ASN A 417 -11.19 -20.44 0.00
C ASN A 417 -11.46 -19.66 1.30
N GLU A 418 -11.19 -20.33 2.41
CA GLU A 418 -11.27 -19.81 3.78
C GLU A 418 -9.94 -19.23 4.31
N ASP A 419 -8.81 -19.41 3.61
CA ASP A 419 -7.50 -18.93 4.09
C ASP A 419 -7.46 -17.40 4.27
N LEU A 420 -8.34 -16.65 3.57
CA LEU A 420 -8.43 -15.21 3.70
C LEU A 420 -9.08 -14.77 5.03
N ASP A 421 -9.91 -15.62 5.65
CA ASP A 421 -10.63 -15.30 6.88
C ASP A 421 -9.68 -15.18 8.09
N TYR A 422 -8.43 -15.63 7.93
CA TYR A 422 -7.37 -15.57 8.93
C TYR A 422 -6.42 -14.37 8.73
N ILE A 423 -6.75 -13.42 7.86
CA ILE A 423 -5.90 -12.28 7.50
C ILE A 423 -6.68 -10.98 7.67
N ASP A 424 -6.32 -10.17 8.66
CA ASP A 424 -6.95 -8.86 8.89
C ASP A 424 -6.40 -7.77 7.96
N GLU A 425 -5.08 -7.76 7.82
CA GLU A 425 -4.36 -6.76 7.05
C GLU A 425 -3.44 -7.43 6.04
N PHE A 426 -3.46 -6.91 4.82
CA PHE A 426 -2.71 -7.49 3.71
C PHE A 426 -1.96 -6.40 2.95
N ALA A 427 -0.63 -6.46 2.93
CA ALA A 427 0.19 -5.56 2.15
C ALA A 427 0.75 -6.28 0.91
N TRP A 428 0.52 -5.72 -0.28
CA TRP A 428 1.01 -6.34 -1.52
C TRP A 428 1.53 -5.31 -2.50
N GLU A 429 2.69 -5.56 -3.09
CA GLU A 429 3.18 -4.80 -4.23
C GLU A 429 2.80 -5.51 -5.54
N HIS A 430 1.71 -5.08 -6.17
CA HIS A 430 1.36 -5.60 -7.49
C HIS A 430 2.20 -4.93 -8.58
N HIS A 431 3.23 -5.62 -9.08
CA HIS A 431 4.05 -5.13 -10.19
C HIS A 431 3.33 -5.23 -11.54
N VAL A 432 2.74 -4.13 -12.02
CA VAL A 432 2.08 -4.06 -13.34
C VAL A 432 2.71 -3.01 -14.24
N ARG A 433 2.77 -3.29 -15.55
CA ARG A 433 3.43 -2.39 -16.52
C ARG A 433 2.87 -0.97 -16.52
N SER A 434 1.56 -0.82 -16.42
CA SER A 434 0.90 0.50 -16.45
C SER A 434 1.09 1.31 -15.16
N ASN A 435 1.84 0.80 -14.18
CA ASN A 435 2.25 1.62 -13.05
C ASN A 435 3.29 2.64 -13.51
N TYR A 436 2.93 3.94 -13.58
CA TYR A 436 3.81 4.98 -14.10
C TYR A 436 5.13 5.10 -13.33
N ILE A 437 5.15 4.80 -12.03
CA ILE A 437 6.39 4.85 -11.23
C ILE A 437 7.33 3.74 -11.71
N MET A 438 6.81 2.52 -11.80
CA MET A 438 7.59 1.35 -12.22
C MET A 438 8.06 1.50 -13.68
N ALA A 439 7.18 1.98 -14.56
CA ALA A 439 7.48 2.21 -15.97
C ALA A 439 8.55 3.30 -16.14
N LYS A 440 8.38 4.48 -15.52
CA LYS A 440 9.33 5.60 -15.66
C LYS A 440 10.68 5.33 -15.01
N ARG A 441 10.73 4.52 -13.95
CA ARG A 441 11.97 4.21 -13.22
C ARG A 441 12.70 2.99 -13.75
N GLY A 442 12.17 2.34 -14.78
CA GLY A 442 12.79 1.15 -15.36
C GLY A 442 12.80 -0.03 -14.39
N TRP A 443 11.83 -0.09 -13.48
CA TRP A 443 11.66 -1.24 -12.59
C TRP A 443 11.02 -2.40 -13.34
N CYS A 444 10.20 -2.14 -14.36
CA CYS A 444 9.47 -3.19 -15.07
C CYS A 444 10.22 -4.24 -15.92
N PRO A 445 11.44 -4.01 -16.45
CA PRO A 445 12.14 -5.04 -17.21
C PRO A 445 12.44 -6.28 -16.35
N GLY A 446 11.61 -7.31 -16.46
CA GLY A 446 11.78 -8.59 -15.78
C GLY A 446 10.93 -8.80 -14.52
N SER A 447 10.30 -7.75 -13.97
CA SER A 447 9.51 -7.84 -12.73
C SER A 447 8.06 -7.37 -12.85
N CYS A 448 7.62 -6.76 -13.96
CA CYS A 448 6.20 -6.37 -14.13
C CYS A 448 5.39 -7.44 -14.89
N ASP A 449 4.15 -7.65 -14.49
CA ASP A 449 3.17 -8.41 -15.27
C ASP A 449 2.68 -7.58 -16.46
N TYR A 450 2.94 -8.10 -17.66
CA TYR A 450 2.55 -7.49 -18.93
C TYR A 450 1.13 -7.87 -19.38
N SER A 451 0.53 -8.88 -18.73
CA SER A 451 -0.85 -9.32 -18.96
C SER A 451 -1.87 -8.54 -18.14
N LYS A 452 -1.41 -7.83 -17.11
CA LYS A 452 -2.24 -7.03 -16.19
C LYS A 452 -1.95 -5.54 -16.34
N ASN A 453 -2.88 -4.73 -15.85
CA ASN A 453 -2.76 -3.28 -15.80
C ASN A 453 -3.30 -2.71 -14.47
N MET A 454 -3.30 -1.39 -14.31
CA MET A 454 -3.71 -0.74 -13.06
C MET A 454 -5.18 -1.02 -12.72
N LEU A 455 -6.08 -1.12 -13.70
CA LEU A 455 -7.47 -1.50 -13.42
C LEU A 455 -7.54 -2.87 -12.75
N ASP A 456 -6.71 -3.83 -13.18
CA ASP A 456 -6.63 -5.14 -12.55
C ASP A 456 -6.14 -5.01 -11.10
N SER A 457 -5.09 -4.22 -10.84
CA SER A 457 -4.63 -3.95 -9.48
C SER A 457 -5.73 -3.36 -8.60
N TYR A 458 -6.43 -2.33 -9.06
CA TYR A 458 -7.55 -1.73 -8.32
C TYR A 458 -8.65 -2.76 -8.03
N ASN A 459 -8.98 -3.62 -9.00
CA ASN A 459 -9.98 -4.67 -8.82
C ASN A 459 -9.54 -5.70 -7.77
N TYR A 460 -8.26 -6.10 -7.75
CA TYR A 460 -7.74 -7.00 -6.72
C TYR A 460 -7.90 -6.41 -5.31
N PHE A 461 -7.39 -5.20 -5.10
CA PHE A 461 -7.48 -4.53 -3.79
C PHE A 461 -8.92 -4.27 -3.37
N LEU A 462 -9.78 -3.86 -4.30
CA LEU A 462 -11.20 -3.65 -4.01
C LEU A 462 -11.88 -4.95 -3.58
N ARG A 463 -11.62 -6.07 -4.27
CA ARG A 463 -12.20 -7.38 -3.92
C ARG A 463 -11.72 -7.88 -2.56
N LEU A 464 -10.44 -7.68 -2.23
CA LEU A 464 -9.90 -8.02 -0.89
C LEU A 464 -10.62 -7.22 0.20
N ARG A 465 -10.77 -5.90 0.00
CA ARG A 465 -11.49 -5.02 0.93
C ARG A 465 -12.98 -5.35 1.05
N GLN A 466 -13.61 -5.75 -0.05
CA GLN A 466 -15.00 -6.23 -0.06
C GLN A 466 -15.19 -7.58 0.64
N LYS A 467 -14.11 -8.33 0.88
CA LYS A 467 -14.09 -9.54 1.72
C LYS A 467 -13.69 -9.26 3.17
N GLY A 468 -13.54 -8.00 3.58
CA GLY A 468 -13.23 -7.63 4.96
C GLY A 468 -11.75 -7.47 5.31
N VAL A 469 -10.85 -7.70 4.35
CA VAL A 469 -9.41 -7.53 4.55
C VAL A 469 -9.00 -6.09 4.30
N ARG A 470 -8.25 -5.50 5.24
CA ARG A 470 -7.62 -4.19 5.07
C ARG A 470 -6.43 -4.34 4.13
N ALA A 471 -6.70 -4.28 2.82
CA ALA A 471 -5.68 -4.45 1.80
C ALA A 471 -4.98 -3.11 1.49
N HIS A 472 -3.67 -3.08 1.71
CA HIS A 472 -2.77 -1.95 1.53
C HIS A 472 -1.83 -2.20 0.35
N SER A 473 -1.69 -1.24 -0.54
CA SER A 473 -0.67 -1.38 -1.57
C SER A 473 0.71 -1.10 -1.00
N TRP A 474 1.68 -1.92 -1.39
CA TRP A 474 3.07 -1.83 -0.94
C TRP A 474 4.00 -1.31 -2.05
N THR A 475 5.06 -0.62 -1.63
CA THR A 475 6.24 -0.13 -2.40
C THR A 475 7.34 0.14 -1.41
#